data_AF-A0A4Y2WF60-F1
#
_entry.id   AF-A0A4Y2WF60-F1
#
_cell.length_a   1.000
_cell.length_b   1.000
_cell.length_c   1.000
_cell.angle_alpha   90.00
_cell.angle_beta   90.00
_cell.angle_gamma   90.00
#
_symmetry.space_group_name_H-M   'P 1'
#
loop_
_entity.id
_entity.type
_entity.pdbx_description
1 polymer ?
#
loop_
_entity_poly.entity_id
_entity_poly.type
_entity_poly.pdbx_seq_one_letter_code
_entity_poly.pdbx_strand_id
1 'polypeptide(L)' 'PGDCIVFHMKTLHGAPGNASRVNWRRVFSTRWLGDDAVIARRQWITSPPTTGGLQVGDRAVSDEFPIIWKSEK' A
#
# COMPACT_ATOMS: atom_id res chain seq x y z
N PRO A 1 3.11 21.60 -3.51
CA PRO A 1 2.54 20.23 -3.53
C PRO A 1 3.21 19.43 -4.65
N GLY A 2 3.69 18.21 -4.39
CA GLY A 2 4.38 17.40 -5.40
C GLY A 2 5.49 16.52 -4.82
N ASP A 3 6.07 16.94 -3.70
CA ASP A 3 7.08 16.16 -2.97
C ASP A 3 6.51 14.81 -2.54
N CYS A 4 7.35 13.78 -2.63
CA CYS A 4 7.01 12.43 -2.20
C CYS A 4 8.06 11.90 -1.23
N ILE A 5 7.62 10.99 -0.36
CA ILE A 5 8.49 10.17 0.48
C ILE A 5 8.16 8.71 0.20
N VAL A 6 9.19 7.87 0.19
CA VAL A 6 9.07 6.43 0.03
C VAL A 6 9.78 5.78 1.20
N PHE A 7 9.09 4.86 1.86
CA PHE A 7 9.65 4.14 3.00
C PHE A 7 9.26 2.66 2.95
N HIS A 8 10.10 1.82 3.54
CA HIS A 8 9.91 0.38 3.59
C HIS A 8 8.73 0.00 4.51
N MET A 9 7.97 -1.06 4.19
CA MET A 9 6.78 -1.47 5.00
C MET A 9 7.08 -1.79 6.47
N LYS A 10 8.34 -2.09 6.82
CA LYS A 10 8.79 -2.31 8.21
C LYS A 10 9.19 -1.03 8.95
N THR A 11 9.13 0.13 8.31
CA THR A 11 9.54 1.40 8.92
C THR A 11 8.48 1.84 9.91
N LEU A 12 8.86 2.02 11.18
CA LEU A 12 8.00 2.70 12.16
C LEU A 12 7.82 4.16 11.73
N HIS A 13 6.57 4.61 11.62
CA HIS A 13 6.24 5.96 11.22
C HIS A 13 4.96 6.44 11.90
N GLY A 14 4.78 7.76 11.96
CA GLY A 14 3.60 8.42 12.51
C GLY A 14 3.47 9.81 11.92
N ALA A 15 2.30 10.42 12.08
CA ALA A 15 2.04 11.77 11.58
C ALA A 15 1.47 12.64 12.71
N PRO A 16 2.00 13.86 12.94
CA PRO A 16 1.43 14.77 13.91
C PRO A 16 0.03 15.23 13.47
N GLY A 17 -0.77 15.66 14.45
CA GLY A 17 -2.05 16.33 14.23
C GLY A 17 -1.87 17.63 13.44
N ASN A 18 -2.88 17.99 12.66
CA ASN A 18 -2.87 19.25 11.91
C ASN A 18 -3.30 20.41 12.83
N ALA A 19 -2.36 21.27 13.21
CA ALA A 19 -2.65 22.44 14.05
C ALA A 19 -3.30 23.61 13.31
N SER A 20 -3.34 23.58 11.96
CA SER A 20 -3.98 24.64 11.19
C SER A 20 -5.50 24.56 11.29
N ARG A 21 -6.14 25.71 11.57
CA ARG A 21 -7.61 25.84 11.58
C ARG A 21 -8.20 26.08 10.20
N VAL A 22 -7.36 26.44 9.21
CA VAL A 22 -7.81 26.88 7.88
C VAL A 22 -7.24 26.04 6.73
N ASN A 23 -6.09 25.41 6.91
CA ASN A 23 -5.42 24.63 5.87
C ASN A 23 -5.54 23.13 6.16
N TRP A 24 -6.08 22.37 5.21
CA TRP A 24 -6.25 20.93 5.36
C TRP A 24 -5.04 20.19 4.79
N ARG A 25 -4.51 19.20 5.52
CA ARG A 25 -3.48 18.29 5.00
C ARG A 25 -4.13 17.22 4.15
N ARG A 26 -3.94 17.30 2.83
CA ARG A 26 -4.36 16.27 1.86
C ARG A 26 -3.13 15.53 1.36
N VAL A 27 -3.18 14.20 1.37
CA VAL A 27 -2.11 13.32 0.92
C VAL A 27 -2.69 12.17 0.11
N PHE A 28 -1.92 11.67 -0.85
CA PHE A 28 -2.20 10.43 -1.55
C PHE A 28 -1.14 9.41 -1.14
N SER A 29 -1.58 8.22 -0.75
CA SER A 29 -0.70 7.13 -0.33
C SER A 29 -0.98 5.90 -1.19
N THR A 30 0.08 5.30 -1.70
CA THR A 30 0.04 4.00 -2.38
C THR A 30 0.92 3.00 -1.66
N ARG A 31 0.66 1.72 -1.88
CA ARG A 31 1.48 0.61 -1.38
C ARG A 31 1.85 -0.26 -2.57
N TRP A 32 3.12 -0.61 -2.64
CA TRP A 32 3.71 -1.30 -3.77
C TRP A 32 4.22 -2.64 -3.22
N LEU A 33 3.94 -3.71 -3.95
CA LEU A 33 4.29 -5.07 -3.55
C LEU A 33 5.42 -5.58 -4.45
N GLY A 34 6.28 -6.44 -3.90
CA GLY A 34 7.24 -7.19 -4.68
C GLY A 34 6.56 -8.19 -5.60
N ASP A 35 7.27 -8.63 -6.63
CA ASP A 35 6.85 -9.70 -7.54
C ASP A 35 6.72 -11.07 -6.85
N ASP A 36 7.36 -11.21 -5.69
CA ASP A 36 7.29 -12.36 -4.78
C ASP A 36 6.17 -12.28 -3.73
N ALA A 37 5.39 -11.19 -3.70
CA ALA A 37 4.35 -11.01 -2.70
C ALA A 37 3.17 -11.95 -2.91
N VAL A 38 2.74 -12.60 -1.83
CA VAL A 38 1.59 -13.51 -1.81
C VAL A 38 0.51 -13.07 -0.81
N ILE A 39 -0.72 -13.46 -1.07
CA ILE A 39 -1.83 -13.30 -0.12
C ILE A 39 -1.56 -14.18 1.10
N ALA A 40 -1.66 -13.57 2.28
CA ALA A 40 -1.41 -14.24 3.55
C ALA A 40 -2.58 -14.03 4.51
N ARG A 41 -2.90 -15.07 5.29
CA ARG A 41 -3.84 -14.93 6.41
C ARG A 41 -3.20 -14.03 7.48
N ARG A 42 -3.93 -12.98 7.87
CA ARG A 42 -3.56 -12.09 8.98
C ARG A 42 -4.60 -12.20 10.07
N GLN A 43 -4.17 -12.02 11.32
CA GLN A 43 -5.07 -12.00 12.49
C GLN A 43 -5.83 -10.67 12.60
N TRP A 44 -5.48 -9.69 11.76
CA TRP A 44 -6.05 -8.35 11.73
C TRP A 44 -6.61 -8.05 10.33
N ILE A 45 -7.51 -7.06 10.28
CA ILE A 45 -8.09 -6.55 9.03
C ILE A 45 -6.98 -5.88 8.21
N THR A 46 -6.88 -6.23 6.92
CA THR A 46 -5.94 -5.62 5.99
C THR A 46 -6.52 -4.37 5.34
N SER A 47 -5.64 -3.50 4.82
CA SER A 47 -6.02 -2.35 4.02
C SER A 47 -5.35 -2.42 2.65
N PRO A 48 -6.12 -2.52 1.55
CA PRO A 48 -7.59 -2.58 1.54
C PRO A 48 -8.12 -3.91 2.13
N PRO A 49 -9.37 -3.94 2.64
CA PRO A 49 -9.98 -5.14 3.24
C PRO A 49 -10.54 -6.07 2.15
N THR A 50 -9.75 -6.35 1.11
CA THR A 50 -10.11 -7.26 0.01
C THR A 50 -8.88 -8.05 -0.41
N THR A 51 -9.10 -9.26 -0.92
CA THR A 51 -8.06 -10.08 -1.57
C THR A 51 -8.17 -10.07 -3.09
N GLY A 52 -9.09 -9.31 -3.69
CA GLY A 52 -9.22 -9.24 -5.16
C GLY A 52 -9.55 -10.59 -5.79
N GLY A 53 -10.31 -11.42 -5.07
CA GLY A 53 -10.64 -12.80 -5.48
C GLY A 53 -9.52 -13.84 -5.26
N LEU A 54 -8.34 -13.42 -4.83
CA LEU A 54 -7.18 -14.29 -4.62
C LEU A 54 -7.28 -15.08 -3.29
N GLN A 55 -6.70 -16.28 -3.29
CA GLN A 55 -6.61 -17.17 -2.14
C GLN A 55 -5.25 -17.06 -1.44
N VAL A 56 -5.17 -17.55 -0.20
CA VAL A 56 -3.90 -17.59 0.54
C VAL A 56 -2.86 -18.41 -0.21
N GLY A 57 -1.68 -17.84 -0.45
CA GLY A 57 -0.60 -18.44 -1.22
C GLY A 57 -0.53 -17.94 -2.67
N ASP A 58 -1.62 -17.38 -3.22
CA ASP A 58 -1.60 -16.80 -4.55
C ASP A 58 -0.73 -15.54 -4.57
N ARG A 59 -0.06 -15.28 -5.71
CA ARG A 59 0.61 -14.01 -5.94
C ARG A 59 -0.41 -12.87 -5.90
N ALA A 60 -0.02 -11.73 -5.35
CA ALA A 60 -0.88 -10.55 -5.24
C ALA A 60 -1.02 -9.83 -6.59
N VAL A 61 -1.59 -10.52 -7.58
CA VAL A 61 -1.81 -10.04 -8.94
C VAL A 61 -3.26 -10.33 -9.34
N SER A 62 -4.05 -9.27 -9.49
CA SER A 62 -5.44 -9.30 -9.98
C SER A 62 -5.79 -7.95 -10.61
N ASP A 63 -7.04 -7.75 -11.03
CA ASP A 63 -7.50 -6.43 -11.49
C ASP A 63 -7.44 -5.38 -10.37
N GLU A 64 -7.67 -5.78 -9.12
CA GLU A 64 -7.52 -4.92 -7.92
C GLU A 64 -6.07 -4.76 -7.45
N PHE A 65 -5.18 -5.69 -7.81
CA PHE A 65 -3.74 -5.63 -7.56
C PHE A 65 -2.96 -5.66 -8.88
N PRO A 66 -3.06 -4.60 -9.69
CA PRO A 66 -2.50 -4.61 -11.04
C PRO A 66 -0.97 -4.55 -11.01
N ILE A 67 -0.36 -5.18 -12.01
CA ILE A 67 1.07 -5.00 -12.26
C ILE A 67 1.29 -3.61 -12.86
N ILE A 68 1.92 -2.74 -12.10
CA ILE A 68 2.22 -1.35 -12.51
C ILE A 68 3.58 -1.19 -13.19
N TRP A 69 4.47 -2.18 -13.04
CA TRP A 69 5.80 -2.17 -13.61
C TRP A 69 6.31 -3.59 -13.81
N LYS A 70 7.04 -3.84 -14.90
CA LYS A 70 7.76 -5.07 -15.17
C LYS A 70 9.17 -4.70 -15.60
N SER A 71 10.17 -5.41 -15.08
CA SER A 71 11.55 -5.29 -15.58
C SER A 71 11.63 -5.93 -16.97
N GLU A 72 12.31 -5.29 -17.91
CA GLU A 72 12.59 -5.83 -19.25
C GLU A 72 13.77 -6.83 -19.26
N LYS A 73 14.05 -7.48 -18.12
CA LYS A 73 15.15 -8.44 -18.03
C LYS A 73 14.74 -9.81 -18.53
#